data_AF-A0A7J5F6E4-F1
#
_entry.id   AF-A0A7J5F6E4-F1
#
_cell.length_a   1.000
_cell.length_b   1.000
_cell.length_c   1.000
_cell.angle_alpha   90.00
_cell.angle_beta   90.00
_cell.angle_gamma   90.00
#
_symmetry.space_group_name_H-M   'P 1'
#
loop_
_entity.id
_entity.type
_entity.pdbx_description
1 polymer ?
#
loop_
_entity_poly.entity_id
_entity_poly.type
_entity_poly.pdbx_seq_one_letter_code
_entity_poly.pdbx_strand_id
1 'polypeptide(L)'
;MRARHFTVTAAFILLSTASAFATTPSARVIDWASAEKNYIAAVQSQNTGLQQSAAQFIGEYRLKGAVSELARVLREDPVETTRMKAAASLVRIGGDEALTAVREAVLFDGSDKVVRFCEKLMESASEQHDLSMKN
;
A
#
# COMPACT_ATOMS: atom_id res chain seq x y z
N MET A 1 70.02 -33.93 -42.30
CA MET A 1 69.97 -33.74 -40.83
C MET A 1 68.97 -32.64 -40.52
N ARG A 2 68.19 -32.83 -39.45
CA ARG A 2 66.78 -32.41 -39.27
C ARG A 2 66.51 -30.91 -39.16
N ALA A 3 65.42 -30.50 -39.82
CA ALA A 3 64.68 -29.26 -39.62
C ALA A 3 64.16 -29.13 -38.17
N ARG A 4 64.12 -27.91 -37.65
CA ARG A 4 63.34 -27.55 -36.45
C ARG A 4 62.40 -26.41 -36.82
N HIS A 5 61.13 -26.77 -36.90
CA HIS A 5 60.00 -25.87 -36.92
C HIS A 5 59.90 -25.13 -35.58
N PHE A 6 59.81 -23.81 -35.63
CA PHE A 6 59.37 -22.97 -34.51
C PHE A 6 58.28 -22.07 -35.11
N THR A 7 57.02 -22.54 -35.10
CA THR A 7 55.97 -22.10 -34.15
C THR A 7 55.76 -20.58 -34.18
N VAL A 8 54.59 -20.00 -34.31
CA VAL A 8 53.20 -20.46 -34.30
C VAL A 8 52.40 -19.27 -34.85
N THR A 9 51.29 -19.60 -35.48
CA THR A 9 50.25 -18.78 -36.06
C THR A 9 49.83 -17.50 -35.31
N ALA A 10 49.38 -16.53 -36.11
CA ALA A 10 48.24 -15.65 -35.85
C ALA A 10 48.42 -14.56 -34.78
N ALA A 11 48.84 -13.38 -35.23
CA ALA A 11 48.42 -12.11 -34.64
C ALA A 11 46.94 -11.85 -35.00
N PHE A 12 46.04 -12.68 -34.47
CA PHE A 12 44.59 -12.48 -34.56
C PHE A 12 44.15 -11.61 -33.38
N ILE A 13 43.83 -10.35 -33.68
CA ILE A 13 42.74 -9.55 -33.10
C ILE A 13 42.32 -9.98 -31.69
N LEU A 14 42.86 -9.33 -30.66
CA LEU A 14 42.29 -9.35 -29.31
C LEU A 14 41.00 -8.51 -29.31
N LEU A 15 39.91 -9.07 -29.83
CA LEU A 15 38.56 -8.54 -29.68
C LEU A 15 37.94 -9.08 -28.40
N SER A 16 37.66 -8.15 -27.48
CA SER A 16 36.50 -8.09 -26.59
C SER A 16 36.03 -9.38 -25.89
N THR A 17 36.32 -9.47 -24.58
CA THR A 17 35.27 -9.82 -23.62
C THR A 17 35.40 -8.95 -22.38
N ALA A 18 35.12 -7.66 -22.51
CA ALA A 18 34.61 -6.92 -21.37
C ALA A 18 33.19 -7.44 -21.13
N SER A 19 33.07 -8.54 -20.38
CA SER A 19 31.78 -8.96 -19.84
C SER A 19 31.34 -7.82 -18.92
N ALA A 20 30.46 -6.97 -19.41
CA ALA A 20 29.74 -6.03 -18.57
C ALA A 20 28.99 -6.89 -17.55
N PHE A 21 29.49 -6.94 -16.30
CA PHE A 21 28.69 -7.43 -15.19
C PHE A 21 27.50 -6.50 -15.09
N ALA A 22 26.37 -6.91 -15.65
CA ALA A 22 25.10 -6.29 -15.34
C ALA A 22 24.90 -6.52 -13.84
N THR A 23 25.09 -5.48 -13.03
CA THR A 23 24.63 -5.48 -11.64
C THR A 23 23.12 -5.61 -11.70
N THR A 24 22.61 -6.81 -11.45
CA THR A 24 21.19 -6.99 -11.14
C THR A 24 20.85 -5.98 -10.05
N PRO A 25 19.91 -5.03 -10.29
CA PRO A 25 19.49 -4.11 -9.25
C PRO A 25 19.06 -4.96 -8.06
N SER A 26 19.68 -4.75 -6.89
CA SER A 26 19.18 -5.31 -5.65
C SER A 26 17.71 -4.93 -5.57
N ALA A 27 16.82 -5.92 -5.42
CA ALA A 27 15.42 -5.65 -5.15
C ALA A 27 15.38 -4.68 -3.96
N ARG A 28 14.76 -3.51 -4.15
CA ARG A 28 14.64 -2.53 -3.08
C ARG A 28 13.75 -3.13 -2.01
N VAL A 29 14.33 -3.55 -0.89
CA VAL A 29 13.56 -3.96 0.28
C VAL A 29 12.79 -2.74 0.75
N ILE A 30 11.47 -2.80 0.68
CA ILE A 30 10.61 -1.74 1.19
C ILE A 30 10.61 -1.86 2.72
N ASP A 31 11.01 -0.79 3.40
CA ASP A 31 10.81 -0.66 4.83
C ASP A 31 9.35 -0.25 5.10
N TRP A 32 8.50 -1.27 5.27
CA TRP A 32 7.07 -1.08 5.52
C TRP A 32 6.79 -0.41 6.86
N ALA A 33 7.66 -0.56 7.86
CA ALA A 33 7.49 0.11 9.15
C ALA A 33 7.68 1.62 8.99
N SER A 34 8.71 2.04 8.25
CA SER A 34 8.90 3.45 7.89
C SER A 34 7.77 3.96 6.99
N ALA A 35 7.31 3.15 6.04
CA ALA A 35 6.18 3.52 5.18
C ALA A 35 4.90 3.76 5.99
N GLU A 36 4.55 2.86 6.91
CA GLU A 36 3.40 2.99 7.79
C GLU A 36 3.48 4.25 8.65
N LYS A 37 4.63 4.51 9.28
CA LYS A 37 4.85 5.73 10.04
C LYS A 37 4.65 6.99 9.19
N ASN A 38 5.15 6.99 7.96
CA ASN A 38 5.01 8.12 7.05
C ASN A 38 3.55 8.32 6.62
N TYR A 39 2.80 7.25 6.38
CA TYR A 39 1.38 7.33 6.04
C TYR A 39 0.52 7.81 7.22
N ILE A 40 0.82 7.38 8.44
CA ILE A 40 0.17 7.90 9.66
C ILE A 40 0.44 9.39 9.81
N ALA A 41 1.68 9.86 9.59
CA ALA A 41 1.98 11.28 9.60
C ALA A 41 1.25 12.04 8.46
N ALA A 42 1.16 11.44 7.28
CA ALA A 42 0.51 12.06 6.12
C ALA A 42 -1.02 12.18 6.27
N VAL A 43 -1.68 11.22 6.92
CA VAL A 43 -3.13 11.28 7.17
C VAL A 43 -3.53 12.31 8.23
N GLN A 44 -2.56 12.85 8.97
CA GLN A 44 -2.71 13.98 9.88
C GLN A 44 -2.41 15.33 9.21
N SER A 45 -2.03 15.35 7.93
CA SER A 45 -1.64 16.57 7.23
C SER A 45 -2.83 17.53 7.04
N GLN A 46 -2.55 18.83 7.14
CA GLN A 46 -3.51 19.88 6.76
C GLN A 46 -3.69 19.99 5.23
N ASN A 47 -2.81 19.38 4.44
CA ASN A 47 -3.00 19.28 3.00
C ASN A 47 -4.03 18.18 2.71
N THR A 48 -5.26 18.58 2.39
CA THR A 48 -6.38 17.67 2.13
C THR A 48 -6.06 16.63 1.04
N GLY A 49 -5.34 17.01 -0.02
CA GLY A 49 -4.96 16.07 -1.07
C GLY A 49 -4.00 14.98 -0.57
N LEU A 50 -3.00 15.37 0.23
CA LEU A 50 -2.07 14.42 0.85
C LEU A 50 -2.79 13.55 1.88
N GLN A 51 -3.62 14.15 2.72
CA GLN A 51 -4.40 13.46 3.74
C GLN A 51 -5.30 12.38 3.15
N GLN A 52 -6.07 12.73 2.11
CA GLN A 52 -6.97 11.80 1.41
C GLN A 52 -6.22 10.70 0.68
N SER A 53 -5.07 11.03 0.07
CA SER A 53 -4.21 10.04 -0.59
C SER A 53 -3.62 9.08 0.42
N ALA A 54 -3.17 9.59 1.57
CA ALA A 54 -2.65 8.77 2.66
C ALA A 54 -3.73 7.84 3.21
N ALA A 55 -4.93 8.35 3.49
CA ALA A 55 -6.06 7.54 3.95
C ALA A 55 -6.35 6.39 2.97
N GLN A 56 -6.39 6.66 1.66
CA GLN A 56 -6.56 5.63 0.63
C GLN A 56 -5.46 4.56 0.70
N PHE A 57 -4.19 4.97 0.65
CA PHE A 57 -3.07 4.03 0.58
C PHE A 57 -2.86 3.23 1.86
N ILE A 58 -3.19 3.79 3.03
CA ILE A 58 -3.25 3.04 4.30
C ILE A 58 -4.15 1.81 4.14
N GLY A 59 -5.33 1.98 3.52
CA GLY A 59 -6.25 0.89 3.23
C GLY A 59 -5.68 -0.08 2.21
N GLU A 60 -5.19 0.41 1.06
CA GLU A 60 -4.66 -0.44 -0.03
C GLU A 60 -3.53 -1.36 0.45
N TYR A 61 -2.64 -0.86 1.31
CA TYR A 61 -1.53 -1.62 1.89
C TYR A 61 -1.90 -2.34 3.20
N ARG A 62 -3.14 -2.21 3.67
CA ARG A 62 -3.66 -2.82 4.90
C ARG A 62 -2.78 -2.52 6.13
N LEU A 63 -2.39 -1.27 6.29
CA LEU A 63 -1.49 -0.80 7.36
C LEU A 63 -2.24 -0.77 8.70
N LYS A 64 -2.20 -1.88 9.44
CA LYS A 64 -2.96 -2.07 10.68
C LYS A 64 -2.57 -1.09 11.79
N GLY A 65 -1.33 -0.59 11.80
CA GLY A 65 -0.89 0.40 12.79
C GLY A 65 -1.59 1.75 12.66
N ALA A 66 -2.31 2.00 11.56
CA ALA A 66 -3.01 3.25 11.28
C ALA A 66 -4.51 3.23 11.62
N VAL A 67 -5.05 2.12 12.17
CA VAL A 67 -6.49 1.98 12.45
C VAL A 67 -7.00 3.09 13.37
N SER A 68 -6.31 3.35 14.48
CA SER A 68 -6.70 4.40 15.43
C SER A 68 -6.73 5.78 14.78
N GLU A 69 -5.77 6.06 13.90
CA GLU A 69 -5.68 7.34 13.22
C GLU A 69 -6.78 7.50 12.16
N LEU A 70 -7.07 6.45 11.39
CA LEU A 70 -8.20 6.47 10.45
C LEU A 70 -9.55 6.59 11.17
N ALA A 71 -9.72 5.94 12.33
CA ALA A 71 -10.92 6.06 13.14
C ALA A 71 -11.11 7.50 13.66
N ARG A 72 -10.01 8.18 14.02
CA ARG A 72 -10.03 9.62 14.36
C ARG A 72 -10.45 10.47 13.16
N VAL A 73 -9.86 10.24 11.99
CA VAL A 73 -10.23 10.95 10.73
C VAL A 73 -11.70 10.74 10.39
N LEU A 74 -12.22 9.52 10.48
CA LEU A 74 -13.63 9.21 10.25
C LEU A 74 -14.58 9.90 11.25
N ARG A 75 -14.10 10.29 12.43
CA ARG A 75 -14.92 10.93 13.46
C ARG A 75 -14.86 12.44 13.42
N GLU A 76 -13.69 13.00 13.12
CA GLU A 76 -13.38 14.41 13.38
C GLU A 76 -13.15 15.23 12.12
N ASP A 77 -12.87 14.62 10.96
CA ASP A 77 -12.48 15.39 9.78
C ASP A 77 -13.65 16.23 9.24
N PRO A 78 -13.45 17.54 9.01
CA PRO A 78 -14.54 18.40 8.57
C PRO A 78 -15.03 18.07 7.14
N VAL A 79 -14.22 17.39 6.34
CA VAL A 79 -14.52 17.10 4.93
C VAL A 79 -15.16 15.72 4.80
N GLU A 80 -16.43 15.67 4.38
CA GLU A 80 -17.20 14.42 4.20
C GLU A 80 -16.45 13.39 3.35
N THR A 81 -15.82 13.81 2.26
CA THR A 81 -15.08 12.92 1.36
C THR A 81 -13.82 12.34 1.98
N THR A 82 -13.18 13.05 2.92
CA THR A 82 -12.05 12.51 3.69
C THR A 82 -12.53 11.45 4.67
N ARG A 83 -13.64 11.70 5.38
CA ARG A 83 -14.25 10.70 6.28
C ARG A 83 -14.66 9.43 5.53
N MET A 84 -15.30 9.57 4.37
CA MET A 84 -15.65 8.42 3.51
C MET A 84 -14.41 7.61 3.08
N LYS A 85 -13.30 8.27 2.73
CA LYS A 85 -12.04 7.57 2.40
C LYS A 85 -11.49 6.80 3.60
N ALA A 86 -11.55 7.39 4.80
CA ALA A 86 -11.14 6.70 6.02
C ALA A 86 -12.01 5.47 6.30
N ALA A 87 -13.34 5.57 6.16
CA ALA A 87 -14.26 4.44 6.30
C ALA A 87 -13.95 3.30 5.32
N ALA A 88 -13.75 3.61 4.03
CA ALA A 88 -13.40 2.62 3.02
C ALA A 88 -12.09 1.90 3.35
N SER A 89 -11.09 2.64 3.82
CA SER A 89 -9.80 2.07 4.23
C SER A 89 -9.89 1.22 5.49
N LEU A 90 -10.69 1.62 6.47
CA LEU A 90 -10.97 0.81 7.67
C LEU A 90 -11.62 -0.53 7.31
N VAL A 91 -12.62 -0.53 6.43
CA VAL A 91 -13.23 -1.78 5.94
C VAL A 91 -12.21 -2.65 5.20
N ARG A 92 -11.33 -2.05 4.39
CA ARG A 92 -10.29 -2.80 3.66
C ARG A 92 -9.23 -3.41 4.60
N ILE A 93 -8.85 -2.70 5.66
CA ILE A 93 -7.97 -3.24 6.71
C ILE A 93 -8.67 -4.40 7.43
N GLY A 94 -9.95 -4.22 7.76
CA GLY A 94 -10.76 -5.18 8.50
C GLY A 94 -10.32 -5.35 9.95
N GLY A 95 -10.83 -6.39 10.60
CA GLY A 95 -10.63 -6.61 12.03
C GLY A 95 -11.62 -5.81 12.89
N ASP A 96 -11.80 -6.26 14.13
CA ASP A 96 -12.90 -5.81 14.98
C ASP A 96 -12.86 -4.32 15.28
N GLU A 97 -11.68 -3.77 15.56
CA GLU A 97 -11.49 -2.34 15.84
C GLU A 97 -11.88 -1.47 14.63
N ALA A 98 -11.39 -1.83 13.44
CA ALA A 98 -11.65 -1.05 12.22
C ALA A 98 -13.13 -1.10 11.83
N LEU A 99 -13.75 -2.29 11.88
CA LEU A 99 -15.17 -2.44 11.57
C LEU A 99 -16.07 -1.78 12.62
N THR A 100 -15.62 -1.73 13.88
CA THR A 100 -16.35 -1.02 14.95
C THR A 100 -16.36 0.48 14.72
N ALA A 101 -15.22 1.08 14.33
CA ALA A 101 -15.18 2.50 13.99
C ALA A 101 -16.14 2.87 12.84
N VAL A 102 -16.30 2.00 11.85
CA VAL A 102 -17.25 2.22 10.74
C VAL A 102 -18.69 2.06 11.21
N ARG A 103 -18.99 1.10 12.08
CA ARG A 103 -20.32 0.97 12.71
C ARG A 103 -20.68 2.17 13.58
N GLU A 104 -19.72 2.72 14.31
CA GLU A 104 -19.92 3.98 15.07
C GLU A 104 -20.29 5.13 14.13
N ALA A 105 -19.63 5.25 12.98
CA ALA A 105 -19.97 6.29 12.00
C ALA A 105 -21.38 6.14 11.42
N VAL A 106 -21.87 4.91 11.21
CA VAL A 106 -23.28 4.68 10.80
C VAL A 106 -24.27 5.23 11.83
N LEU A 107 -23.95 5.15 13.11
CA LEU A 107 -24.86 5.56 14.18
C LEU A 107 -24.75 7.05 14.54
N PHE A 108 -23.55 7.64 14.37
CA PHE A 108 -23.22 8.92 15.00
C PHE A 108 -22.60 9.97 14.06
N ASP A 109 -22.29 9.66 12.80
CA ASP A 109 -21.78 10.69 11.88
C ASP A 109 -22.87 11.72 11.58
N GLY A 110 -22.51 13.01 11.65
CA GLY A 110 -23.44 14.11 11.41
C GLY A 110 -23.84 14.32 9.95
N SER A 111 -23.28 13.56 9.00
CA SER A 111 -23.60 13.63 7.58
C SER A 111 -24.30 12.36 7.09
N ASP A 112 -25.54 12.52 6.63
CA ASP A 112 -26.31 11.45 5.99
C ASP A 112 -25.57 10.78 4.81
N LYS A 113 -24.71 11.53 4.11
CA LYS A 113 -23.92 10.97 3.01
C LYS A 113 -22.87 10.00 3.52
N VAL A 114 -22.20 10.34 4.63
CA VAL A 114 -21.19 9.48 5.25
C VAL A 114 -21.85 8.27 5.86
N VAL A 115 -22.98 8.44 6.56
CA VAL A 115 -23.79 7.34 7.11
C VAL A 115 -24.14 6.33 6.02
N ARG A 116 -24.83 6.76 4.96
CA ARG A 116 -25.24 5.89 3.84
C ARG A 116 -24.08 5.22 3.13
N PHE A 117 -22.93 5.89 3.08
CA PHE A 117 -21.72 5.31 2.50
C PHE A 117 -21.16 4.19 3.39
N CYS A 118 -21.09 4.42 4.70
CA CYS A 118 -20.62 3.43 5.67
C CYS A 118 -21.55 2.21 5.74
N GLU A 119 -22.87 2.41 5.67
CA GLU A 119 -23.86 1.31 5.59
C GLU A 119 -23.57 0.39 4.41
N LYS A 120 -23.46 0.96 3.20
CA LYS A 120 -23.16 0.20 1.97
C LYS A 120 -21.82 -0.54 2.05
N LEU A 121 -20.81 0.09 2.63
CA LEU A 121 -19.52 -0.57 2.83
C LEU A 121 -19.66 -1.79 3.74
N MET A 122 -20.38 -1.67 4.86
CA MET A 122 -20.58 -2.76 5.81
C MET A 122 -21.43 -3.90 5.23
N GLU A 123 -22.46 -3.58 4.45
CA GLU A 123 -23.25 -4.56 3.69
C GLU A 123 -22.33 -5.37 2.75
N SER A 124 -21.58 -4.69 1.89
CA SER A 124 -20.68 -5.36 0.93
C SER A 124 -19.60 -6.20 1.60
N ALA A 125 -19.09 -5.76 2.76
CA ALA A 125 -18.09 -6.49 3.53
C ALA A 125 -18.68 -7.76 4.14
N SER A 126 -19.93 -7.72 4.62
CA SER A 126 -20.62 -8.90 5.15
C SER A 126 -20.90 -9.95 4.06
N GLU A 127 -21.32 -9.51 2.87
CA GLU A 127 -21.56 -10.41 1.74
C GLU A 127 -20.28 -11.12 1.30
N GLN A 128 -19.16 -10.41 1.22
CA GLN A 128 -17.86 -11.00 0.87
C GLN A 128 -17.40 -12.02 1.91
N HIS A 129 -17.63 -11.74 3.20
CA HIS A 129 -17.32 -12.68 4.27
C HIS A 129 -18.14 -13.97 4.14
N ASP A 130 -19.45 -13.86 3.94
CA ASP A 130 -20.35 -15.00 3.76
C ASP A 130 -20.00 -15.85 2.52
N LEU A 131 -19.59 -15.22 1.42
CA LEU A 131 -19.13 -15.92 0.22
C LEU A 131 -17.82 -16.67 0.46
N SER A 132 -16.90 -16.11 1.26
CA SER A 132 -15.63 -16.75 1.58
C SER A 132 -15.77 -18.00 2.46
N MET A 133 -16.85 -18.12 3.23
CA MET A 133 -17.13 -19.26 4.11
C MET A 133 -17.84 -20.42 3.39
N LYS A 134 -18.36 -20.19 2.18
CA LYS A 134 -19.11 -21.18 1.37
C LYS A 134 -18.24 -21.94 0.37
N ASN A 135 -17.00 -21.51 0.13
CA ASN A 135 -16.03 -22.12 -0.77
C ASN A 135 -14.93 -22.86 0.01
#